data_AF-A0A8J4H7A7-F1
#
_entry.id   AF-A0A8J4H7A7-F1
#
_cell.length_a   1.000
_cell.length_b   1.000
_cell.length_c   1.000
_cell.angle_alpha   90.00
_cell.angle_beta   90.00
_cell.angle_gamma   90.00
#
_symmetry.space_group_name_H-M   'P 1'
#
loop_
_entity.id
_entity.type
_entity.pdbx_description
1 polymer ?
#
loop_
_entity_poly.entity_id
_entity_poly.type
_entity_poly.pdbx_seq_one_letter_code
_entity_poly.pdbx_strand_id
1 'polypeptide(L)' 'MLTAAVGLILTGVQAEEILGEGSADLIAVGRAMLRDPFWPRSAAEQLGVTIPEPRSYEGFWFPRGFTEGG' A
#
# COMPACT_ATOMS: atom_id res chain seq x y z
N MET A 1 -22.01 0.23 8.17
CA MET A 1 -21.96 1.39 7.25
C MET A 1 -20.50 1.54 6.90
N LEU A 2 -20.13 1.54 5.62
CA LEU A 2 -18.71 1.56 5.23
C LEU A 2 -18.13 2.97 5.41
N THR A 3 -16.97 3.09 6.05
CA THR A 3 -16.26 4.36 6.27
C THR A 3 -14.90 4.35 5.57
N ALA A 4 -14.48 5.51 5.08
CA ALA A 4 -13.18 5.70 4.46
C ALA A 4 -12.38 6.77 5.20
N ALA A 5 -11.15 6.47 5.59
CA ALA A 5 -10.22 7.44 6.15
C ALA A 5 -9.52 8.22 5.03
N VAL A 6 -9.41 9.54 5.18
CA VAL A 6 -8.80 10.43 4.18
C VAL A 6 -7.99 11.54 4.86
N GLY A 7 -6.89 11.92 4.22
CA GLY A 7 -6.08 13.06 4.63
C GLY A 7 -4.88 12.68 5.49
N LEU A 8 -3.70 13.18 5.09
CA LEU A 8 -2.41 12.97 5.78
C LEU A 8 -1.99 11.51 6.00
N ILE A 9 -2.56 10.57 5.23
CA ILE A 9 -2.08 9.19 5.17
C ILE A 9 -0.92 9.14 4.16
N LEU A 10 0.29 8.94 4.68
CA LEU A 10 1.52 9.06 3.90
C LEU A 10 2.24 7.72 3.69
N THR A 11 2.08 6.77 4.61
CA THR A 11 2.80 5.48 4.63
C THR A 11 1.83 4.31 4.62
N GLY A 12 2.31 3.15 4.16
CA GLY A 12 1.56 1.89 4.21
C GLY A 12 1.31 1.43 5.65
N VAL A 13 2.28 1.62 6.54
CA VAL A 13 2.15 1.29 7.97
C VAL A 13 1.00 2.05 8.63
N GLN A 14 0.91 3.37 8.39
CA GLN A 14 -0.18 4.18 8.94
C GLN A 14 -1.55 3.75 8.38
N ALA A 15 -1.60 3.37 7.10
CA ALA A 15 -2.82 2.86 6.50
C ALA A 15 -3.24 1.52 7.14
N GLU A 16 -2.29 0.61 7.38
CA GLU A 16 -2.53 -0.68 8.02
C GLU A 16 -2.96 -0.54 9.48
N GLU A 17 -2.37 0.38 10.24
CA GLU A 17 -2.79 0.67 11.62
C GLU A 17 -4.27 1.10 11.68
N ILE A 18 -4.69 2.03 10.82
CA ILE A 18 -6.08 2.51 10.77
C ILE A 18 -7.06 1.38 10.45
N LEU A 19 -6.68 0.49 9.53
CA LEU A 19 -7.49 -0.68 9.15
C LEU A 19 -7.51 -1.72 10.29
N GLY A 20 -6.36 -2.02 10.89
CA GLY A 20 -6.22 -2.99 11.98
C GLY A 20 -6.95 -2.56 13.26
N GLU A 21 -7.04 -1.26 13.53
CA GLU A 21 -7.82 -0.71 14.64
C GLU A 21 -9.34 -0.70 14.37
N GLY A 22 -9.78 -0.93 13.13
CA GLY A 22 -11.18 -0.85 12.74
C GLY A 22 -11.72 0.58 12.66
N SER A 23 -10.83 1.58 12.58
CA SER A 23 -11.18 3.00 12.49
C SER A 23 -11.78 3.37 11.13
N ALA A 24 -11.47 2.60 10.08
CA ALA A 24 -12.09 2.71 8.76
C ALA A 24 -12.07 1.37 8.01
N ASP A 25 -12.96 1.22 7.03
CA ASP A 25 -12.98 0.05 6.12
C ASP A 25 -12.11 0.28 4.87
N LEU A 26 -11.82 1.55 4.55
CA LEU A 26 -11.13 1.96 3.33
C LEU A 26 -10.15 3.11 3.59
N ILE A 27 -9.08 3.18 2.80
CA ILE A 27 -8.07 4.24 2.85
C ILE A 27 -8.09 5.02 1.54
N ALA A 28 -8.36 6.33 1.60
CA ALA A 28 -8.33 7.22 0.46
C ALA A 28 -7.02 8.03 0.42
N VAL A 29 -6.17 7.73 -0.57
CA VAL A 29 -4.85 8.35 -0.75
C VAL A 29 -4.93 9.44 -1.82
N GLY A 30 -4.52 10.66 -1.47
CA GLY A 30 -4.48 11.80 -2.39
C GLY A 30 -3.05 12.26 -2.69
N ARG A 31 -2.56 13.24 -1.93
CA ARG A 31 -1.24 13.87 -2.17
C ARG A 31 -0.06 12.89 -2.16
N ALA A 32 -0.12 11.83 -1.35
CA ALA A 32 0.94 10.83 -1.33
C ALA A 32 1.07 10.11 -2.67
N MET A 33 -0.04 9.80 -3.33
CA MET A 33 -0.07 9.19 -4.67
C MET A 33 0.41 10.15 -5.77
N LEU A 34 0.28 11.47 -5.58
CA LEU A 34 0.83 12.45 -6.53
C LEU A 34 2.36 12.58 -6.40
N ARG A 35 2.91 12.39 -5.20
CA ARG A 35 4.36 12.37 -4.97
C ARG A 35 4.98 11.06 -5.42
N ASP A 36 4.28 9.96 -5.19
CA ASP A 36 4.66 8.62 -5.58
C ASP A 36 3.50 7.96 -6.34
N PRO A 37 3.53 7.96 -7.69
CA PRO A 37 2.50 7.33 -8.51
C PRO A 37 2.33 5.82 -8.24
N PHE A 38 3.38 5.17 -7.73
CA PHE A 38 3.39 3.76 -7.37
C PHE A 38 3.25 3.56 -5.85
N TRP A 39 2.59 4.50 -5.16
CA TRP A 39 2.35 4.42 -3.72
C TRP A 39 1.84 3.05 -3.24
N PRO A 40 0.94 2.33 -3.94
CA PRO A 40 0.53 0.99 -3.52
C PRO A 40 1.70 -0.02 -3.45
N ARG A 41 2.64 0.06 -4.38
CA ARG A 41 3.87 -0.76 -4.36
C ARG A 41 4.74 -0.36 -3.17
N SER A 42 4.97 0.94 -2.97
CA SER A 42 5.78 1.43 -1.84
C SER A 42 5.16 1.07 -0.48
N ALA A 43 3.83 1.08 -0.37
CA ALA A 43 3.11 0.61 0.80
C ALA A 43 3.26 -0.89 1.00
N ALA A 44 3.17 -1.69 -0.08
CA ALA A 44 3.40 -3.13 -0.05
C ALA A 44 4.83 -3.48 0.41
N GLU A 45 5.84 -2.77 -0.10
CA GLU A 45 7.24 -2.89 0.34
C GLU A 45 7.40 -2.59 1.84
N GLN A 46 6.74 -1.54 2.35
CA GLN A 46 6.78 -1.18 3.78
C GLN A 46 6.12 -2.24 4.68
N LEU A 47 5.07 -2.89 4.18
CA LEU A 47 4.33 -3.91 4.90
C LEU A 47 4.92 -5.32 4.70
N GLY A 48 5.94 -5.48 3.85
CA GLY A 48 6.53 -6.78 3.54
C GLY A 48 5.59 -7.70 2.75
N VAL A 49 4.60 -7.16 2.05
CA VAL A 49 3.63 -7.92 1.27
C VAL A 49 3.83 -7.69 -0.22
N THR A 50 3.43 -8.65 -1.06
CA THR A 50 3.40 -8.46 -2.51
C THR A 50 2.01 -8.15 -3.00
N ILE A 51 1.93 -7.26 -3.98
CA ILE A 51 0.72 -7.00 -4.75
C ILE A 51 0.89 -7.48 -6.19
N PRO A 52 -0.22 -7.81 -6.89
CA PRO A 52 -0.16 -8.17 -8.30
C PRO A 52 0.49 -7.05 -9.13
N GLU A 53 1.54 -7.40 -9.87
CA GLU A 53 2.21 -6.46 -10.76
C GLU A 53 1.34 -6.23 -12.02
N PRO A 54 1.24 -5.00 -12.53
CA PRO A 54 0.65 -4.76 -13.84
C PRO A 54 1.46 -5.50 -14.91
N ARG A 55 0.80 -6.07 -15.92
CA ARG A 55 1.47 -6.82 -17.01
C ARG A 55 2.65 -6.08 -17.66
N SER A 56 2.60 -4.75 -17.72
CA SER A 56 3.67 -3.94 -18.31
C SER A 56 4.94 -3.82 -17.44
N TYR A 57 4.87 -4.18 -16.16
CA TYR A 57 5.96 -4.05 -15.19
C TYR A 57 6.37 -5.40 -14.56
N GLU A 58 5.91 -6.51 -15.12
CA GLU A 58 6.14 -7.85 -14.59
C GLU A 58 7.63 -8.15 -14.38
N GLY A 59 8.00 -8.52 -13.15
CA GLY A 59 9.35 -8.84 -12.74
C GLY A 59 10.24 -7.62 -12.45
N PHE A 60 9.69 -6.41 -12.58
CA PHE A 60 10.38 -5.17 -12.23
C PHE A 60 9.96 -4.63 -10.85
N TRP A 61 8.78 -5.00 -10.35
CA TRP A 61 8.31 -4.45 -9.08
C TRP A 61 8.93 -5.10 -7.86
N PHE A 62 9.01 -6.42 -7.80
CA PHE A 62 9.62 -7.10 -6.67
C PHE A 62 10.87 -7.88 -7.10
N PRO A 63 12.02 -7.72 -6.40
CA PRO A 63 13.19 -8.54 -6.68
C PRO A 63 12.89 -10.01 -6.40
N ARG A 64 13.54 -10.91 -7.15
CA ARG A 64 13.42 -12.36 -6.92
C ARG A 64 13.82 -12.68 -5.47
N GLY A 65 12.92 -13.31 -4.72
CA GLY A 65 13.09 -13.64 -3.30
C GLY A 65 12.35 -12.73 -2.31
N PHE A 66 11.63 -11.69 -2.76
CA PHE A 66 10.88 -10.80 -1.86
C PHE A 66 9.81 -11.52 -1.02
N THR A 67 9.20 -12.60 -1.53
CA THR A 67 8.16 -13.39 -0.82
C THR A 67 8.71 -14.57 -0.01
N GLU A 68 10.01 -14.84 -0.04
CA GLU A 68 10.59 -16.04 0.60
C GLU A 68 10.86 -15.87 2.11
N GLY A 69 10.44 -14.76 2.72
CA GLY A 69 10.71 -14.42 4.12
C GLY A 69 9.49 -13.95 4.92
N GLY A 70 8.40 -14.72 4.89
CA GLY A 70 7.23 -14.55 5.75
C GLY A 70 7.05 -15.72 6.70
#